data_AF-A0A3D3QMC3-F1
#
_entry.id   AF-A0A3D3QMC3-F1
#
_cell.length_a   1.000
_cell.length_b   1.000
_cell.length_c   1.000
_cell.angle_alpha   90.00
_cell.angle_beta   90.00
_cell.angle_gamma   90.00
#
_symmetry.space_group_name_H-M   'P 1'
#
loop_
_entity.id
_entity.type
_entity.pdbx_description
1 polymer ?
#
loop_
_entity_poly.entity_id
_entity_poly.type
_entity_poly.pdbx_seq_one_letter_code
_entity_poly.pdbx_strand_id
1 'polypeptide(L)' 'MAKKAVGFIKLHVAGGQANPAPPVGPALGAHGVNIME' A
#
# COMPACT_ATOMS: atom_id res chain seq x y z
N MET A 1 0.89 -9.40 -21.71
CA MET A 1 -0.39 -9.63 -20.99
C MET A 1 -0.47 -8.65 -19.82
N ALA A 2 -1.53 -7.86 -19.70
CA ALA A 2 -1.68 -6.89 -18.62
C ALA A 2 -1.95 -7.62 -17.29
N LYS A 3 -1.24 -7.27 -16.23
CA LYS A 3 -1.49 -7.85 -14.90
C LYS A 3 -2.87 -7.39 -14.41
N LYS A 4 -3.72 -8.32 -13.95
CA LYS A 4 -5.00 -8.00 -13.31
C LYS A 4 -4.72 -7.26 -12.00
N ALA A 5 -5.52 -6.23 -11.72
CA ALA A 5 -5.50 -5.55 -10.42
C ALA A 5 -5.89 -6.55 -9.33
N VAL A 6 -5.05 -6.67 -8.30
CA VAL A 6 -5.20 -7.66 -7.21
C VAL A 6 -6.06 -7.10 -6.07
N GLY A 7 -6.23 -5.78 -6.00
CA GLY A 7 -7.07 -5.09 -5.02
C GLY A 7 -6.97 -3.56 -5.14
N PHE A 8 -7.83 -2.85 -4.40
CA PHE A 8 -7.83 -1.39 -4.30
C PHE A 8 -7.81 -1.00 -2.82
N ILE A 9 -6.86 -0.14 -2.45
CA ILE A 9 -6.71 0.36 -1.08
C ILE A 9 -6.85 1.88 -1.12
N LYS A 10 -7.77 2.43 -0.32
CA LYS A 10 -7.94 3.88 -0.16
C LYS A 10 -7.23 4.32 1.11
N LEU A 11 -6.20 5.13 0.96
CA LEU A 11 -5.40 5.67 2.07
C LEU A 11 -5.41 7.19 1.99
N HIS A 12 -5.58 7.84 3.14
CA HIS A 12 -5.39 9.28 3.24
C HIS A 12 -3.98 9.53 3.75
N VAL A 13 -3.09 9.92 2.85
CA VAL A 13 -1.70 10.29 3.16
C VAL A 13 -1.26 11.45 2.29
N ALA A 14 -0.30 12.24 2.78
CA ALA A 14 0.33 13.24 1.95
C ALA A 14 1.03 12.57 0.75
N GLY A 15 0.94 13.19 -0.42
CA GLY A 15 1.53 12.66 -1.64
C GLY A 15 3.04 12.42 -1.48
N GLY A 16 3.53 11.26 -1.93
CA GLY A 16 4.94 10.88 -1.84
C GLY A 16 5.38 10.29 -0.50
N GLN A 17 4.52 10.23 0.52
CA GLN A 17 4.83 9.63 1.83
C GLN A 17 4.22 8.22 1.99
N ALA A 18 4.49 7.33 1.03
CA ALA A 18 4.19 5.91 1.22
C ALA A 18 5.33 5.27 2.01
N ASN A 19 5.25 5.31 3.34
CA ASN A 19 6.24 4.71 4.24
C ASN A 19 5.59 3.61 5.12
N PRO A 20 6.38 2.78 5.82
CA PRO A 20 5.84 1.67 6.62
C PRO A 20 5.05 2.12 7.86
N ALA A 21 4.98 3.42 8.15
CA ALA A 21 4.25 3.92 9.29
C ALA A 21 2.73 3.73 9.11
N PRO A 22 1.95 3.67 10.21
CA PRO A 22 0.49 3.73 10.12
C PRO A 22 0.06 5.01 9.40
N PRO A 23 -0.93 4.98 8.49
CA PRO A 23 -1.82 3.86 8.13
C PRO A 23 -1.35 2.96 6.98
N VAL A 24 -0.24 3.31 6.32
CA VAL A 24 0.19 2.70 5.04
C VAL A 24 0.77 1.30 5.26
N GLY A 25 1.69 1.14 6.21
CA GLY A 25 2.29 -0.17 6.55
C GLY A 25 1.26 -1.25 6.88
N PRO A 26 0.34 -1.02 7.84
CA PRO A 26 -0.71 -1.97 8.16
C PRO A 26 -1.63 -2.29 6.98
N ALA A 27 -1.99 -1.29 6.17
CA ALA A 27 -2.90 -1.49 5.04
C ALA A 27 -2.26 -2.31 3.92
N LEU A 28 -1.02 -1.98 3.51
CA LEU A 28 -0.33 -2.76 2.49
C LEU A 28 0.03 -4.16 3.00
N GLY A 29 0.47 -4.29 4.25
CA GLY A 29 0.79 -5.57 4.88
C GLY A 29 -0.41 -6.51 4.96
N ALA A 30 -1.61 -6.00 5.28
CA ALA A 30 -2.84 -6.81 5.27
C ALA A 30 -3.19 -7.37 3.89
N HIS A 31 -2.76 -6.70 2.82
CA HIS A 31 -2.89 -7.16 1.44
C HIS A 31 -1.68 -7.97 0.93
N GLY A 32 -0.74 -8.31 1.82
CA GLY A 32 0.48 -9.05 1.46
C GLY A 32 1.43 -8.25 0.57
N VAL A 33 1.26 -6.92 0.52
CA VAL A 33 2.14 -6.02 -0.24
C VAL A 33 3.24 -5.56 0.70
N ASN A 34 4.48 -5.97 0.41
CA ASN A 34 5.63 -5.51 1.17
C ASN A 34 5.89 -4.03 0.89
N ILE A 35 5.87 -3.23 1.96
CA ILE A 35 6.39 -1.86 1.99
C ILE A 35 7.60 -1.86 2.92
N MET A 36 8.67 -2.46 2.44
CA MET A 36 10.00 -2.30 3.01
C MET A 36 10.80 -1.62 1.91
N GLU A 37 11.31 -0.42 2.21
CA GLU A 37 12.23 0.34 1.33
C GLU A 37 13.44 -0.51 0.92
#